data_AF-A0A330LN14-F1
#
_entry.id   AF-A0A330LN14-F1
#
_cell.length_a   1.000
_cell.length_b   1.000
_cell.length_c   1.000
_cell.angle_alpha   90.00
_cell.angle_beta   90.00
_cell.angle_gamma   90.00
#
_symmetry.space_group_name_H-M   'P 1'
#
loop_
_entity.id
_entity.type
_entity.pdbx_description
1 polymer ?
#
loop_
_entity_poly.entity_id
_entity_poly.type
_entity_poly.pdbx_seq_one_letter_code
_entity_poly.pdbx_strand_id
1 'polypeptide(L)'
;MKIIKTTLVAFLAASLIGCAVSPTAGTTKDVVVTAPVCCNAYSEFSWVPMQGNQIDFAIDDYSQVGEFPEGKSYFAAFALPANVQRMQVDLKSWMRSTGVLAPKVILLNSNFEPVETIELNDFDVKMGGIFSLASYQYRVEMDQTTTPYMVVYSPQEYRKGEIQIPHPERLRAEDLGLARPMVIDPVIQHQKFGSLELGLKPLNLRSYRANEVAAAAAPLVQKATVNNAASAKMLPETEAFYNTQIKAAVGKNDMHKALQLLDEAKRAGSSSAESTFVELIKK
;
A
#
# COMPACT_ATOMS: atom_id res chain seq x y z
N MET A 1 -37.02 87.73 -9.71
CA MET A 1 -36.74 87.89 -11.16
C MET A 1 -35.54 87.02 -11.48
N LYS A 2 -35.74 85.95 -12.29
CA LYS A 2 -35.28 85.86 -13.70
C LYS A 2 -33.74 85.79 -13.78
N ILE A 3 -33.07 84.77 -14.31
CA ILE A 3 -33.37 83.93 -15.49
C ILE A 3 -32.59 82.60 -15.43
N ILE A 4 -33.29 81.56 -15.89
CA ILE A 4 -32.87 80.23 -16.32
C ILE A 4 -31.94 80.29 -17.54
N LYS A 5 -30.86 79.50 -17.56
CA LYS A 5 -30.24 78.96 -18.80
C LYS A 5 -29.70 77.56 -18.50
N THR A 6 -30.44 76.48 -18.76
CA THR A 6 -30.45 75.67 -20.01
C THR A 6 -29.11 75.56 -20.73
N THR A 7 -28.39 74.45 -20.48
CA THR A 7 -27.55 73.80 -21.48
C THR A 7 -27.73 72.29 -21.36
N LEU A 8 -28.52 71.77 -22.29
CA LEU A 8 -28.66 70.37 -22.67
C LEU A 8 -27.43 69.99 -23.51
N VAL A 9 -26.63 69.02 -23.07
CA VAL A 9 -25.71 68.28 -23.94
C VAL A 9 -25.89 66.80 -23.65
N ALA A 10 -26.47 66.11 -24.63
CA ALA A 10 -26.51 64.65 -24.71
C ALA A 10 -25.25 64.17 -25.41
N PHE A 11 -24.51 63.24 -24.79
CA PHE A 11 -23.56 62.34 -25.46
C PHE A 11 -23.44 61.08 -24.56
N LEU A 12 -24.16 60.01 -24.90
CA LEU A 12 -23.72 58.87 -25.70
C LEU A 12 -22.84 57.87 -24.93
N ALA A 13 -23.39 56.65 -24.84
CA ALA A 13 -22.89 55.39 -24.32
C ALA A 13 -21.36 55.15 -24.33
N ALA A 14 -20.88 54.54 -23.23
CA ALA A 14 -19.91 53.45 -23.28
C ALA A 14 -19.93 52.66 -21.96
N SER A 15 -20.82 51.67 -21.86
CA SER A 15 -20.69 50.56 -20.92
C SER A 15 -19.50 49.70 -21.34
N LEU A 16 -18.30 50.04 -20.87
CA LEU A 16 -17.16 49.12 -20.88
C LEU A 16 -17.23 48.29 -19.59
N ILE A 17 -18.05 47.24 -19.66
CA ILE A 17 -17.94 46.09 -18.78
C ILE A 17 -16.53 45.55 -19.01
N GLY A 18 -15.68 45.71 -17.99
CA GLY A 18 -14.34 45.15 -18.00
C GLY A 18 -14.43 43.66 -18.26
N CYS A 19 -13.72 43.20 -19.29
CA CYS A 19 -13.45 41.78 -19.48
C CYS A 19 -12.75 41.27 -18.22
N ALA A 20 -13.48 40.52 -17.40
CA ALA A 20 -12.84 39.63 -16.44
C ALA A 20 -11.97 38.67 -17.27
N VAL A 21 -10.65 38.89 -17.21
CA VAL A 21 -9.68 37.90 -17.66
C VAL A 21 -9.90 36.70 -16.73
N SER A 22 -10.68 35.73 -17.20
CA SER A 22 -10.71 34.41 -16.58
C SER A 22 -9.26 33.92 -16.57
N PRO A 23 -8.68 33.60 -15.40
CA PRO A 23 -7.39 32.93 -15.38
C PRO A 23 -7.59 31.64 -16.17
N THR A 24 -6.86 31.50 -17.27
CA THR A 24 -6.64 30.20 -17.89
C THR A 24 -6.05 29.32 -16.79
N ALA A 25 -6.88 28.42 -16.26
CA ALA A 25 -6.43 27.35 -15.39
C ALA A 25 -5.44 26.53 -16.22
N GLY A 26 -4.17 26.89 -16.17
CA GLY A 26 -3.10 25.97 -16.50
C GLY A 26 -3.30 24.79 -15.56
N THR A 27 -3.71 23.65 -16.10
CA THR A 27 -3.87 22.41 -15.36
C THR A 27 -2.49 22.03 -14.85
N THR A 28 -2.09 22.56 -13.69
CA THR A 28 -0.87 22.18 -13.01
C THR A 28 -1.04 20.72 -12.65
N LYS A 29 -0.44 19.86 -13.47
CA LYS A 29 -0.45 18.41 -13.30
C LYS A 29 -0.05 18.10 -11.86
N ASP A 30 -0.94 17.46 -11.10
CA ASP A 30 -0.65 17.10 -9.73
C ASP A 30 0.21 15.83 -9.70
N VAL A 31 1.51 16.05 -9.59
CA VAL A 31 2.53 15.01 -9.62
C VAL A 31 3.03 14.66 -8.21
N VAL A 32 2.59 15.35 -7.16
CA VAL A 32 3.18 15.19 -5.82
C VAL A 32 2.32 14.25 -4.98
N VAL A 33 2.96 13.32 -4.24
CA VAL A 33 2.26 12.57 -3.19
C VAL A 33 2.43 13.32 -1.88
N THR A 34 1.33 13.81 -1.31
CA THR A 34 1.30 14.51 -0.02
C THR A 34 0.82 13.64 1.14
N ALA A 35 0.24 12.47 0.84
CA ALA A 35 -0.22 11.52 1.83
C ALA A 35 0.93 10.98 2.72
N PRO A 36 0.64 10.64 3.99
CA PRO A 36 1.64 10.12 4.91
C PRO A 36 2.14 8.74 4.45
N VAL A 37 3.42 8.47 4.70
CA VAL A 37 4.04 7.16 4.42
C VAL A 37 3.48 6.12 5.38
N CYS A 38 3.11 4.94 4.89
CA CYS A 38 2.51 3.89 5.72
C CYS A 38 3.55 3.03 6.45
N CYS A 39 4.74 2.86 5.87
CA CYS A 39 5.74 1.87 6.26
C CYS A 39 7.15 2.44 6.11
N ASN A 40 8.07 2.09 7.02
CA ASN A 40 9.46 2.56 6.96
C ASN A 40 10.40 1.57 6.26
N ALA A 41 9.95 0.33 6.04
CA ALA A 41 10.71 -0.72 5.38
C ALA A 41 9.81 -1.60 4.50
N TYR A 42 10.40 -2.24 3.49
CA TYR A 42 9.69 -3.16 2.59
C TYR A 42 9.01 -4.32 3.33
N SER A 43 9.59 -4.80 4.42
CA SER A 43 9.03 -5.89 5.25
C SER A 43 7.67 -5.54 5.88
N GLU A 44 7.35 -4.25 6.00
CA GLU A 44 6.10 -3.77 6.61
C GLU A 44 4.96 -3.60 5.59
N PHE A 45 5.24 -3.75 4.30
CA PHE A 45 4.25 -3.54 3.24
C PHE A 45 3.09 -4.55 3.33
N SER A 46 1.92 -4.14 2.82
CA SER A 46 0.78 -5.06 2.69
C SER A 46 0.90 -5.89 1.41
N TRP A 47 1.34 -7.14 1.57
CA TRP A 47 1.63 -8.06 0.48
C TRP A 47 0.38 -8.81 0.01
N VAL A 48 0.04 -8.65 -1.27
CA VAL A 48 -1.04 -9.40 -1.93
C VAL A 48 -0.48 -10.71 -2.51
N PRO A 49 -1.00 -11.89 -2.15
CA PRO A 49 -0.51 -13.14 -2.70
C PRO A 49 -0.89 -13.25 -4.18
N MET A 50 0.06 -13.62 -5.04
CA MET A 50 -0.16 -13.77 -6.48
C MET A 50 -0.89 -15.09 -6.79
N GLN A 51 -2.21 -15.11 -6.59
CA GLN A 51 -3.05 -16.29 -6.79
C GLN A 51 -3.96 -16.14 -8.01
N GLY A 52 -4.34 -17.26 -8.61
CA GLY A 52 -5.13 -17.31 -9.83
C GLY A 52 -4.28 -17.12 -11.09
N ASN A 53 -4.95 -16.79 -12.19
CA ASN A 53 -4.30 -16.59 -13.50
C ASN A 53 -4.10 -15.10 -13.83
N GLN A 54 -4.85 -14.22 -13.19
CA GLN A 54 -4.83 -12.79 -13.43
C GLN A 54 -5.25 -12.03 -12.16
N ILE A 55 -4.63 -10.88 -11.93
CA ILE A 55 -5.01 -9.94 -10.88
C ILE A 55 -5.15 -8.56 -11.50
N ASP A 56 -6.36 -8.02 -11.48
CA ASP A 56 -6.62 -6.62 -11.83
C ASP A 56 -6.54 -5.77 -10.58
N PHE A 57 -5.80 -4.67 -10.64
CA PHE A 57 -5.62 -3.78 -9.50
C PHE A 57 -5.51 -2.32 -9.96
N ALA A 58 -5.80 -1.40 -9.05
CA ALA A 58 -5.59 0.02 -9.25
C ALA A 58 -4.55 0.51 -8.23
N ILE A 59 -3.72 1.45 -8.65
CA ILE A 59 -2.97 2.30 -7.74
C ILE A 59 -3.70 3.64 -7.75
N ASP A 60 -4.30 3.98 -6.61
CA ASP A 60 -5.19 5.11 -6.41
C ASP A 60 -4.95 5.78 -5.04
N ASP A 61 -5.87 6.64 -4.61
CA ASP A 61 -5.80 7.36 -3.34
C ASP A 61 -6.02 6.47 -2.10
N TYR A 62 -6.55 5.26 -2.26
CA TYR A 62 -6.69 4.26 -1.21
C TYR A 62 -5.47 3.36 -1.07
N SER A 63 -4.56 3.40 -2.05
CA SER A 63 -3.33 2.63 -2.04
C SER A 63 -2.35 3.15 -0.98
N GLN A 64 -1.51 2.25 -0.48
CA GLN A 64 -0.47 2.60 0.48
C GLN A 64 0.62 3.47 -0.15
N VAL A 65 1.20 4.37 0.65
CA VAL A 65 2.29 5.26 0.22
C VAL A 65 3.59 4.81 0.84
N GLY A 66 4.57 4.51 -0.01
CA GLY A 66 5.93 4.13 0.38
C GLY A 66 6.90 5.27 0.15
N GLU A 67 7.99 5.29 0.93
CA GLU A 67 9.16 6.11 0.66
C GLU A 67 10.15 5.30 -0.17
N PHE A 68 10.49 5.78 -1.36
CA PHE A 68 11.45 5.17 -2.28
C PHE A 68 12.63 6.12 -2.49
N PRO A 69 13.79 5.66 -3.03
CA PRO A 69 14.92 6.54 -3.32
C PRO A 69 14.56 7.76 -4.19
N GLU A 70 13.56 7.61 -5.06
CA GLU A 70 13.06 8.64 -5.99
C GLU A 70 11.89 9.47 -5.40
N GLY A 71 11.63 9.30 -4.11
CA GLY A 71 10.61 9.98 -3.34
C GLY A 71 9.32 9.16 -3.17
N LYS A 72 8.32 9.82 -2.55
CA LYS A 72 7.04 9.19 -2.21
C LYS A 72 6.24 8.77 -3.42
N SER A 73 5.71 7.55 -3.36
CA SER A 73 4.77 7.01 -4.36
C SER A 73 3.72 6.13 -3.72
N TYR A 74 2.53 6.15 -4.30
CA TYR A 74 1.58 5.06 -4.12
C TYR A 74 2.14 3.78 -4.75
N PHE A 75 1.87 2.62 -4.15
CA PHE A 75 2.40 1.35 -4.64
C PHE A 75 1.42 0.21 -4.44
N ALA A 76 1.67 -0.88 -5.16
CA ALA A 76 1.09 -2.20 -4.92
C ALA A 76 2.22 -3.21 -4.70
N ALA A 77 2.07 -4.09 -3.71
CA ALA A 77 3.07 -5.06 -3.32
C ALA A 77 2.50 -6.47 -3.40
N PHE A 78 3.26 -7.39 -3.98
CA PHE A 78 2.81 -8.73 -4.31
C PHE A 78 3.83 -9.79 -3.88
N ALA A 79 3.34 -10.93 -3.41
CA ALA A 79 4.16 -12.03 -2.94
C ALA A 79 3.87 -13.32 -3.72
N LEU A 80 4.92 -14.00 -4.12
CA LEU A 80 4.87 -15.30 -4.78
C LEU A 80 4.32 -16.37 -3.81
N PRO A 81 3.29 -17.15 -4.17
CA PRO A 81 2.74 -18.17 -3.29
C PRO A 81 3.76 -19.24 -2.88
N ALA A 82 3.60 -19.81 -1.69
CA ALA A 82 4.50 -20.84 -1.15
C ALA A 82 4.60 -22.10 -2.01
N ASN A 83 3.55 -22.42 -2.78
CA ASN A 83 3.45 -23.61 -3.63
C ASN A 83 4.01 -23.42 -5.05
N VAL A 84 4.51 -22.24 -5.38
CA VAL A 84 5.05 -21.92 -6.72
C VAL A 84 6.55 -21.69 -6.59
N GLN A 85 7.37 -22.48 -7.27
CA GLN A 85 8.83 -22.28 -7.26
C GLN A 85 9.25 -21.17 -8.23
N ARG A 86 8.70 -21.20 -9.45
CA ARG A 86 8.95 -20.18 -10.49
C ARG A 86 7.65 -19.75 -11.12
N MET A 87 7.52 -18.46 -11.39
CA MET A 87 6.35 -17.87 -12.02
C MET A 87 6.74 -16.81 -13.02
N GLN A 88 6.16 -16.89 -14.22
CA GLN A 88 6.19 -15.80 -15.16
C GLN A 88 5.05 -14.83 -14.79
N VAL A 89 5.39 -13.55 -14.68
CA VAL A 89 4.47 -12.45 -14.37
C VAL A 89 4.49 -11.48 -15.55
N ASP A 90 3.32 -11.25 -16.13
CA ASP A 90 3.10 -10.28 -17.21
C ASP A 90 2.41 -9.03 -16.60
N LEU A 91 3.19 -7.98 -16.32
CA LEU A 91 2.65 -6.72 -15.80
C LEU A 91 2.20 -5.83 -16.95
N LYS A 92 0.96 -5.33 -16.88
CA LYS A 92 0.41 -4.36 -17.83
C LYS A 92 -0.07 -3.11 -17.10
N SER A 93 0.28 -1.93 -17.58
CA SER A 93 -0.30 -0.66 -17.15
C SER A 93 -1.15 -0.07 -18.26
N TRP A 94 -2.46 0.05 -18.01
CA TRP A 94 -3.44 0.43 -19.03
C TRP A 94 -3.44 1.95 -19.26
N MET A 95 -3.37 2.34 -20.54
CA MET A 95 -3.44 3.74 -20.95
C MET A 95 -4.90 4.14 -21.20
N ARG A 96 -5.37 5.15 -20.47
CA ARG A 96 -6.70 5.74 -20.64
C ARG A 96 -6.59 7.19 -21.12
N SER A 97 -7.69 7.75 -21.58
CA SER A 97 -7.78 9.18 -21.92
C SER A 97 -7.48 10.09 -20.73
N THR A 98 -7.77 9.64 -19.52
CA THR A 98 -7.48 10.38 -18.28
C THR A 98 -5.98 10.40 -17.97
N GLY A 99 -5.22 9.39 -18.41
CA GLY A 99 -3.80 9.24 -18.14
C GLY A 99 -3.37 7.77 -18.02
N VAL A 100 -2.08 7.58 -17.72
CA VAL A 100 -1.48 6.25 -17.49
C VAL A 100 -0.53 6.32 -16.30
N LEU A 101 -0.45 5.24 -15.51
CA LEU A 101 0.61 5.11 -14.53
C LEU A 101 1.85 4.56 -15.22
N ALA A 102 2.96 5.30 -15.16
CA ALA A 102 4.25 4.84 -15.68
C ALA A 102 4.95 3.98 -14.61
N PRO A 103 5.02 2.65 -14.78
CA PRO A 103 5.46 1.76 -13.71
C PRO A 103 6.99 1.74 -13.57
N LYS A 104 7.43 1.58 -12.33
CA LYS A 104 8.75 1.09 -11.94
C LYS A 104 8.53 -0.12 -11.03
N VAL A 105 9.30 -1.18 -11.24
CA VAL A 105 9.14 -2.44 -10.49
C VAL A 105 10.42 -2.77 -9.76
N ILE A 106 10.30 -3.15 -8.50
CA ILE A 106 11.42 -3.69 -7.71
C ILE A 106 11.08 -5.13 -7.35
N LEU A 107 12.01 -6.05 -7.62
CA LEU A 107 11.98 -7.41 -7.11
C LEU A 107 12.85 -7.52 -5.87
N LEU A 108 12.33 -8.15 -4.81
CA LEU A 108 13.04 -8.32 -3.54
C LEU A 108 13.28 -9.80 -3.23
N ASN A 109 14.39 -10.07 -2.55
CA ASN A 109 14.69 -11.38 -1.97
C ASN A 109 13.84 -11.68 -0.73
N SER A 110 14.01 -12.87 -0.14
CA SER A 110 13.30 -13.28 1.08
C SER A 110 13.57 -12.40 2.31
N ASN A 111 14.63 -11.58 2.30
CA ASN A 111 14.97 -10.61 3.35
C ASN A 111 14.41 -9.20 3.04
N PHE A 112 13.60 -9.06 1.99
CA PHE A 112 13.07 -7.78 1.50
C PHE A 112 14.13 -6.79 1.00
N GLU A 113 15.26 -7.28 0.51
CA GLU A 113 16.30 -6.45 -0.10
C GLU A 113 16.11 -6.42 -1.63
N PRO A 114 16.30 -5.25 -2.29
CA PRO A 114 16.24 -5.15 -3.74
C PRO A 114 17.29 -6.02 -4.43
N VAL A 115 16.83 -6.91 -5.32
CA VAL A 115 17.69 -7.76 -6.16
C VAL A 115 17.72 -7.23 -7.59
N GLU A 116 16.57 -6.83 -8.11
CA GLU A 116 16.42 -6.37 -9.49
C GLU A 116 15.43 -5.21 -9.52
N THR A 117 15.68 -4.24 -10.39
CA THR A 117 14.79 -3.10 -10.62
C THR A 117 14.57 -2.95 -12.11
N ILE A 118 13.30 -2.89 -12.50
CA ILE A 118 12.88 -2.74 -13.90
C ILE A 118 12.43 -1.30 -14.07
N GLU A 119 13.08 -0.59 -15.00
CA GLU A 119 12.80 0.80 -15.30
C GLU A 119 11.73 0.95 -16.38
N LEU A 120 11.15 2.14 -16.51
CA LEU A 120 10.10 2.39 -17.50
C LEU A 120 10.57 2.11 -18.94
N ASN A 121 11.86 2.32 -19.23
CA ASN A 121 12.43 2.12 -20.56
C ASN A 121 12.50 0.64 -20.97
N ASP A 122 12.42 -0.28 -20.01
CA ASP A 122 12.40 -1.71 -20.28
C ASP A 122 11.01 -2.21 -20.70
N PHE A 123 9.97 -1.40 -20.49
CA PHE A 123 8.59 -1.75 -20.85
C PHE A 123 8.34 -1.58 -22.34
N ASP A 124 7.74 -2.60 -22.93
CA ASP A 124 7.18 -2.52 -24.27
C ASP A 124 5.90 -1.69 -24.26
N VAL A 125 5.79 -0.73 -25.18
CA VAL A 125 4.52 -0.07 -25.47
C VAL A 125 3.73 -0.94 -26.44
N LYS A 126 2.69 -1.60 -25.96
CA LYS A 126 1.75 -2.33 -26.82
C LYS A 126 0.60 -1.42 -27.20
N MET A 127 0.39 -1.29 -28.51
CA MET A 127 -0.74 -0.53 -29.04
C MET A 127 -2.05 -1.28 -28.80
N GLY A 128 -3.10 -0.52 -28.51
CA GLY A 128 -4.45 -1.05 -28.36
C GLY A 128 -5.00 -1.59 -29.68
N GLY A 129 -5.81 -2.63 -29.60
CA GLY A 129 -6.58 -3.16 -30.72
C GLY A 129 -8.05 -2.76 -30.65
N ILE A 130 -8.91 -3.47 -31.40
CA ILE A 130 -10.37 -3.24 -31.39
C ILE A 130 -10.98 -3.41 -29.99
N PHE A 131 -10.40 -4.29 -29.16
CA PHE A 131 -10.93 -4.67 -27.85
C PHE A 131 -9.95 -4.42 -26.69
N SER A 132 -8.80 -3.78 -26.94
CA SER A 132 -7.78 -3.56 -25.92
C SER A 132 -7.27 -2.13 -25.97
N LEU A 133 -6.97 -1.57 -24.81
CA LEU A 133 -6.32 -0.27 -24.71
C LEU A 133 -4.81 -0.42 -24.95
N ALA A 134 -4.17 0.68 -25.33
CA ALA A 134 -2.72 0.74 -25.31
C ALA A 134 -2.20 0.53 -23.87
N SER A 135 -1.01 -0.03 -23.72
CA SER A 135 -0.44 -0.33 -22.40
C SER A 135 1.07 -0.38 -22.42
N TYR A 136 1.68 -0.10 -21.26
CA TYR A 136 3.04 -0.52 -20.97
C TYR A 136 3.00 -1.98 -20.53
N GLN A 137 3.84 -2.84 -21.12
CA GLN A 137 3.90 -4.26 -20.79
C GLN A 137 5.32 -4.69 -20.49
N TYR A 138 5.50 -5.46 -19.43
CA TYR A 138 6.77 -6.10 -19.10
C TYR A 138 6.52 -7.52 -18.61
N ARG A 139 7.35 -8.45 -19.06
CA ARG A 139 7.33 -9.84 -18.63
C ARG A 139 8.55 -10.11 -17.78
N VAL A 140 8.34 -10.64 -16.59
CA VAL A 140 9.40 -11.01 -15.66
C VAL A 140 9.22 -12.44 -15.16
N GLU A 141 10.32 -13.14 -14.89
CA GLU A 141 10.30 -14.43 -14.22
C GLU A 141 10.75 -14.27 -12.77
N MET A 142 9.89 -14.64 -11.84
CA MET A 142 10.15 -14.62 -10.40
C MET A 142 10.44 -16.03 -9.90
N ASP A 143 11.34 -16.16 -8.94
CA ASP A 143 11.65 -17.42 -8.26
C ASP A 143 11.52 -17.26 -6.73
N GLN A 144 10.99 -18.27 -6.06
CA GLN A 144 10.79 -18.27 -4.61
C GLN A 144 12.07 -18.08 -3.78
N THR A 145 13.22 -18.44 -4.33
CA THR A 145 14.50 -18.38 -3.61
C THR A 145 15.21 -17.05 -3.79
N THR A 146 15.09 -16.42 -4.97
CA THR A 146 15.82 -15.19 -5.30
C THR A 146 14.94 -13.96 -5.29
N THR A 147 13.72 -14.02 -5.84
CA THR A 147 12.83 -12.87 -6.06
C THR A 147 11.36 -13.17 -5.69
N PRO A 148 11.05 -13.59 -4.44
CA PRO A 148 9.69 -13.93 -4.04
C PRO A 148 8.73 -12.73 -3.93
N TYR A 149 9.23 -11.49 -3.91
CA TYR A 149 8.41 -10.30 -3.71
C TYR A 149 8.57 -9.31 -4.86
N MET A 150 7.48 -8.64 -5.22
CA MET A 150 7.44 -7.62 -6.27
C MET A 150 6.69 -6.38 -5.77
N VAL A 151 7.28 -5.20 -5.96
CA VAL A 151 6.65 -3.91 -5.66
C VAL A 151 6.53 -3.12 -6.95
N VAL A 152 5.33 -2.61 -7.23
CA VAL A 152 5.02 -1.80 -8.41
C VAL A 152 4.62 -0.40 -7.95
N TYR A 153 5.28 0.64 -8.46
CA TYR A 153 5.02 2.04 -8.10
C TYR A 153 5.38 2.99 -9.26
N SER A 154 5.26 4.32 -9.06
CA SER A 154 5.62 5.32 -10.07
C SER A 154 6.41 6.49 -9.46
N PRO A 155 7.73 6.59 -9.72
CA PRO A 155 8.57 7.70 -9.27
C PRO A 155 8.02 9.09 -9.63
N GLN A 156 8.41 10.13 -8.88
CA GLN A 156 7.97 11.50 -9.18
C GLN A 156 8.39 11.96 -10.57
N GLU A 157 9.58 11.58 -11.02
CA GLU A 157 10.07 11.90 -12.36
C GLU A 157 9.16 11.33 -13.45
N TYR A 158 8.80 10.05 -13.33
CA TYR A 158 7.97 9.37 -14.33
C TYR A 158 6.60 10.01 -14.44
N ARG A 159 6.02 10.40 -13.30
CA ARG A 159 4.71 11.07 -13.27
C ARG A 159 4.70 12.45 -13.92
N LYS A 160 5.86 13.13 -14.09
CA LYS A 160 5.92 14.39 -14.86
C LYS A 160 5.83 14.15 -16.36
N GLY A 161 6.32 13.00 -16.84
CA GLY A 161 6.39 12.66 -18.25
C GLY A 161 5.05 12.40 -18.94
N GLU A 162 5.13 12.13 -20.22
CA GLU A 162 4.01 11.82 -21.11
C GLU A 162 4.45 10.80 -22.15
N ILE A 163 3.50 10.16 -22.81
CA ILE A 163 3.74 9.27 -23.93
C ILE A 163 2.86 9.66 -25.12
N GLN A 164 3.48 9.75 -26.28
CA GLN A 164 2.78 9.97 -27.54
C GLN A 164 2.49 8.61 -28.18
N ILE A 165 1.21 8.31 -28.38
CA ILE A 165 0.76 7.06 -28.99
C ILE A 165 0.45 7.32 -30.46
N PRO A 166 1.07 6.59 -31.41
CA PRO A 166 0.77 6.77 -32.83
C PRO A 166 -0.71 6.52 -33.11
N HIS A 167 -1.32 7.43 -33.87
CA HIS A 167 -2.72 7.30 -34.25
C HIS A 167 -2.94 6.01 -35.08
N PRO A 168 -4.00 5.20 -34.81
CA PRO A 168 -4.20 3.90 -35.46
C PRO A 168 -4.26 3.98 -37.00
N GLU A 169 -4.91 5.02 -37.54
CA GLU A 169 -4.94 5.24 -39.00
C GLU A 169 -3.56 5.44 -39.63
N ARG A 170 -2.59 5.96 -38.86
CA ARG A 170 -1.22 6.12 -39.36
C ARG A 170 -0.50 4.79 -39.43
N LEU A 171 -0.63 3.97 -38.38
CA LEU A 171 -0.09 2.60 -38.37
C LEU A 171 -0.69 1.77 -39.52
N ARG A 172 -2.02 1.83 -39.69
CA ARG A 172 -2.73 1.15 -40.79
C ARG A 172 -2.26 1.60 -42.18
N ALA A 173 -2.04 2.90 -42.37
CA ALA A 173 -1.55 3.41 -43.65
C ALA A 173 -0.13 2.93 -43.94
N GLU A 174 0.73 2.86 -42.93
CA GLU A 174 2.10 2.35 -43.04
C GLU A 174 2.12 0.85 -43.38
N ASP A 175 1.32 0.04 -42.69
CA ASP A 175 1.19 -1.41 -42.95
C ASP A 175 0.66 -1.72 -44.36
N LEU A 176 -0.25 -0.89 -44.87
CA LEU A 176 -0.82 -1.02 -46.22
C LEU A 176 0.02 -0.34 -47.32
N GLY A 177 1.14 0.31 -46.97
CA GLY A 177 1.97 1.06 -47.91
C GLY A 177 1.25 2.26 -48.55
N LEU A 178 0.24 2.80 -47.87
CA LEU A 178 -0.54 3.97 -48.29
C LEU A 178 0.14 5.27 -47.85
N ALA A 179 -0.27 6.39 -48.44
CA ALA A 179 0.17 7.70 -47.99
C ALA A 179 -0.26 7.95 -46.53
N ARG A 180 0.69 8.38 -45.68
CA ARG A 180 0.40 8.66 -44.27
C ARG A 180 -0.60 9.82 -44.15
N PRO A 181 -1.74 9.62 -43.47
CA PRO A 181 -2.72 10.68 -43.30
C PRO A 181 -2.21 11.77 -42.35
N MET A 182 -2.66 13.01 -42.55
CA MET A 182 -2.40 14.14 -41.66
C MET A 182 -3.31 14.06 -40.43
N VAL A 183 -2.96 13.18 -39.49
CA VAL A 183 -3.63 13.02 -38.19
C VAL A 183 -2.65 13.38 -37.08
N ILE A 184 -3.15 13.93 -35.97
CA ILE A 184 -2.34 14.22 -34.78
C ILE A 184 -2.33 12.98 -33.87
N ASP A 185 -1.17 12.67 -33.30
CA ASP A 185 -1.08 11.58 -32.33
C ASP A 185 -1.63 12.01 -30.96
N PRO A 186 -2.44 11.17 -30.31
CA PRO A 186 -2.82 11.41 -28.94
C PRO A 186 -1.59 11.37 -28.02
N VAL A 187 -1.48 12.40 -27.17
CA VAL A 187 -0.51 12.46 -26.07
C VAL A 187 -1.23 12.08 -24.78
N ILE A 188 -0.72 11.05 -24.10
CA ILE A 188 -1.25 10.56 -22.83
C ILE A 188 -0.32 10.98 -21.71
N GLN A 189 -0.88 11.71 -20.74
CA GLN A 189 -0.12 12.18 -19.59
C GLN A 189 0.11 11.04 -18.60
N HIS A 190 1.33 10.94 -18.07
CA HIS A 190 1.57 10.08 -16.91
C HIS A 190 0.85 10.64 -15.68
N GLN A 191 0.41 9.77 -14.78
CA GLN A 191 -0.32 10.14 -13.57
C GLN A 191 0.19 9.40 -12.35
N LYS A 192 -0.14 9.94 -11.17
CA LYS A 192 0.12 9.28 -9.89
C LYS A 192 -0.77 8.06 -9.65
N PHE A 193 -1.84 7.92 -10.42
CA PHE A 193 -2.80 6.82 -10.34
C PHE A 193 -2.93 6.11 -11.68
N GLY A 194 -3.37 4.85 -11.65
CA GLY A 194 -3.63 4.08 -12.86
C GLY A 194 -4.22 2.71 -12.58
N SER A 195 -4.70 2.07 -13.65
CA SER A 195 -5.20 0.69 -13.63
C SER A 195 -4.14 -0.23 -14.21
N LEU A 196 -3.86 -1.32 -13.52
CA LEU A 196 -2.86 -2.30 -13.91
C LEU A 196 -3.44 -3.73 -13.85
N GLU A 197 -2.76 -4.64 -14.52
CA GLU A 197 -3.07 -6.06 -14.57
C GLU A 197 -1.78 -6.87 -14.39
N LEU A 198 -1.83 -7.92 -13.58
CA LEU A 198 -0.82 -8.98 -13.56
C LEU A 198 -1.39 -10.24 -14.21
N GLY A 199 -0.80 -10.68 -15.31
CA GLY A 199 -0.97 -12.04 -15.82
C GLY A 199 -0.03 -12.98 -15.09
N LEU A 200 -0.56 -14.08 -14.52
CA LEU A 200 0.19 -15.00 -13.68
C LEU A 200 0.26 -16.38 -14.36
N LYS A 201 1.47 -16.85 -14.65
CA LYS A 201 1.71 -18.17 -15.23
C LYS A 201 2.76 -18.93 -14.42
N PRO A 202 2.33 -19.84 -13.51
CA PRO A 202 3.24 -20.72 -12.80
C PRO A 202 4.05 -21.56 -13.79
N LEU A 203 5.38 -21.47 -13.71
CA LEU A 203 6.28 -22.25 -14.54
C LEU A 203 6.63 -23.58 -13.87
N ASN A 204 6.83 -23.55 -12.54
CA ASN A 204 7.06 -24.74 -11.74
C ASN A 204 6.40 -24.62 -10.37
N LEU A 205 5.79 -25.71 -9.92
CA LEU A 205 5.21 -25.84 -8.58
C LEU A 205 6.19 -26.54 -7.65
N ARG A 206 6.02 -26.32 -6.34
CA ARG A 206 6.75 -27.04 -5.29
C ARG A 206 5.80 -27.52 -4.20
N SER A 207 6.18 -28.60 -3.54
CA SER A 207 5.54 -28.99 -2.29
C SER A 207 5.89 -27.97 -1.20
N TYR A 208 4.95 -27.72 -0.31
CA TYR A 208 5.10 -26.82 0.84
C TYR A 208 4.34 -27.40 2.02
N ARG A 209 4.66 -26.96 3.25
CA ARG A 209 3.88 -27.38 4.42
C ARG A 209 2.70 -26.44 4.63
N ALA A 210 1.50 -26.99 4.84
CA ALA A 210 0.28 -26.19 5.04
C ALA A 210 0.40 -25.14 6.17
N ASN A 211 1.16 -25.42 7.22
CA ASN A 211 1.41 -24.46 8.31
C ASN A 211 2.26 -23.24 7.91
N GLU A 212 3.04 -23.32 6.82
CA GLU A 212 3.87 -22.20 6.34
C GLU A 212 3.01 -21.12 5.65
N VAL A 213 1.84 -21.48 5.11
CA VAL A 213 0.90 -20.52 4.46
C VAL A 213 0.04 -19.77 5.47
N ALA A 214 -0.27 -20.38 6.61
CA ALA A 214 -0.98 -19.70 7.70
C ALA A 214 -0.14 -18.59 8.36
N ALA A 215 1.19 -18.70 8.32
CA ALA A 215 2.11 -17.68 8.85
C ALA A 215 2.25 -16.45 7.94
N ALA A 216 2.01 -16.59 6.62
CA ALA A 216 2.08 -15.48 5.66
C ALA A 216 0.80 -14.62 5.60
N ALA A 217 -0.32 -15.11 6.16
CA ALA A 217 -1.61 -14.41 6.21
C ALA A 217 -1.91 -13.79 7.59
N ALA A 218 -1.06 -14.00 8.59
CA ALA A 218 -1.12 -13.28 9.84
C ALA A 218 -0.35 -11.97 9.69
N PRO A 219 -0.86 -10.82 10.18
CA PRO A 219 -0.01 -9.64 10.29
C PRO A 219 1.23 -10.05 11.08
N LEU A 220 2.41 -9.75 10.54
CA LEU A 220 3.67 -9.79 11.28
C LEU A 220 3.58 -8.72 12.37
N VAL A 221 2.77 -8.98 13.40
CA VAL A 221 3.07 -8.51 14.74
C VAL A 221 4.44 -9.10 14.95
N GLN A 222 5.47 -8.24 14.91
CA GLN A 222 6.80 -8.59 15.34
C GLN A 222 6.60 -9.46 16.57
N LYS A 223 6.95 -10.74 16.45
CA LYS A 223 7.25 -11.51 17.63
C LYS A 223 8.51 -10.84 18.12
N ALA A 224 8.33 -9.73 18.84
CA ALA A 224 9.24 -9.31 19.86
C ALA A 224 9.62 -10.63 20.50
N THR A 225 10.90 -10.92 20.50
CA THR A 225 11.48 -11.87 21.42
C THR A 225 11.04 -11.40 22.79
N VAL A 226 9.83 -11.81 23.18
CA VAL A 226 9.42 -11.92 24.55
C VAL A 226 10.38 -12.99 24.99
N ASN A 227 11.48 -12.51 25.57
CA ASN A 227 12.29 -13.26 26.49
C ASN A 227 11.34 -14.21 27.17
N ASN A 228 11.65 -15.50 27.07
CA ASN A 228 10.90 -16.57 27.68
C ASN A 228 10.84 -16.24 29.18
N ALA A 229 9.84 -15.45 29.55
CA ALA A 229 9.59 -14.97 30.88
C ALA A 229 8.94 -16.18 31.51
N ALA A 230 9.82 -16.97 32.13
CA ALA A 230 9.52 -17.80 33.27
C ALA A 230 8.15 -17.48 33.86
N SER A 231 7.30 -18.51 33.94
CA SER A 231 6.35 -18.72 35.03
C SER A 231 5.94 -17.42 35.72
N ALA A 232 4.80 -16.83 35.32
CA ALA A 232 4.22 -15.62 35.90
C ALA A 232 4.32 -15.67 37.44
N LYS A 233 5.40 -15.11 37.95
CA LYS A 233 5.68 -15.01 39.37
C LYS A 233 5.03 -13.71 39.78
N MET A 234 4.10 -13.79 40.72
CA MET A 234 3.45 -12.62 41.28
C MET A 234 4.51 -11.60 41.73
N LEU A 235 4.26 -10.30 41.49
CA LEU A 235 5.13 -9.23 41.98
C LEU A 235 5.22 -9.32 43.52
N PRO A 236 6.40 -9.10 44.14
CA PRO A 236 6.59 -9.22 45.59
C PRO A 236 5.61 -8.37 46.42
N GLU A 237 5.25 -7.20 45.94
CA GLU A 237 4.32 -6.27 46.59
C GLU A 237 2.89 -6.84 46.57
N THR A 238 2.50 -7.48 45.47
CA THR A 238 1.21 -8.15 45.33
C THR A 238 1.15 -9.41 46.21
N GLU A 239 2.26 -10.13 46.33
CA GLU A 239 2.38 -11.31 47.20
C GLU A 239 2.24 -10.93 48.68
N ALA A 240 2.90 -9.84 49.10
CA ALA A 240 2.76 -9.29 50.45
C ALA A 240 1.31 -8.85 50.76
N PHE A 241 0.61 -8.28 49.77
CA PHE A 241 -0.79 -7.89 49.90
C PHE A 241 -1.70 -9.10 50.17
N TYR A 242 -1.61 -10.15 49.35
CA TYR A 242 -2.40 -11.37 49.54
C TYR A 242 -2.08 -12.06 50.87
N ASN A 243 -0.80 -12.17 51.24
CA ASN A 243 -0.40 -12.77 52.53
C ASN A 243 -0.98 -12.00 53.73
N THR A 244 -1.07 -10.67 53.65
CA THR A 244 -1.65 -9.83 54.70
C THR A 244 -3.16 -10.05 54.82
N GLN A 245 -3.85 -10.13 53.68
CA GLN A 245 -5.30 -10.36 53.64
C GLN A 245 -5.67 -11.78 54.11
N ILE A 246 -4.87 -12.79 53.76
CA ILE A 246 -5.02 -14.17 54.25
C ILE A 246 -4.83 -14.21 55.77
N LYS A 247 -3.78 -13.56 56.31
CA LYS A 247 -3.56 -13.44 57.76
C LYS A 247 -4.74 -12.77 58.48
N ALA A 248 -5.27 -11.69 57.91
CA ALA A 248 -6.40 -10.97 58.48
C ALA A 248 -7.71 -11.78 58.44
N ALA A 249 -7.93 -12.56 57.38
CA ALA A 249 -9.11 -13.43 57.26
C ALA A 249 -9.04 -14.61 58.24
N VAL A 250 -7.88 -15.26 58.36
CA VAL A 250 -7.67 -16.35 59.33
C VAL A 250 -7.78 -15.86 60.76
N GLY A 251 -7.19 -14.70 61.10
CA GLY A 251 -7.31 -14.09 62.43
C GLY A 251 -8.74 -13.67 62.81
N LYS A 252 -9.63 -13.49 61.83
CA LYS A 252 -11.07 -13.22 62.04
C LYS A 252 -11.94 -14.48 62.01
N ASN A 253 -11.32 -15.65 61.92
CA ASN A 253 -11.99 -16.94 61.75
C ASN A 253 -12.89 -17.03 60.49
N ASP A 254 -12.60 -16.20 59.47
CA ASP A 254 -13.32 -16.17 58.19
C ASP A 254 -12.62 -17.08 57.17
N MET A 255 -12.85 -18.39 57.32
CA MET A 255 -12.19 -19.42 56.51
C MET A 255 -12.60 -19.38 55.04
N HIS A 256 -13.85 -19.01 54.75
CA HIS A 256 -14.35 -18.93 53.37
C HIS A 256 -13.59 -17.86 52.59
N LYS A 257 -13.43 -16.66 53.18
CA LYS A 257 -12.67 -15.58 52.57
C LYS A 257 -11.18 -15.89 52.46
N ALA A 258 -10.61 -16.57 53.45
CA ALA A 258 -9.21 -16.97 53.43
C ALA A 258 -8.89 -17.94 52.27
N LEU A 259 -9.78 -18.90 51.99
CA LEU A 259 -9.65 -19.82 50.86
C LEU A 259 -9.81 -19.13 49.51
N GLN A 260 -10.76 -18.21 49.37
CA GLN A 260 -10.92 -17.42 48.14
C GLN A 260 -9.67 -16.60 47.81
N LEU A 261 -9.10 -15.92 48.81
CA LEU A 261 -7.87 -15.14 48.66
C LEU A 261 -6.66 -16.02 48.33
N LEU A 262 -6.61 -17.25 48.87
CA LEU A 262 -5.58 -18.23 48.56
C LEU A 262 -5.65 -18.70 47.10
N ASP A 263 -6.84 -19.03 46.60
CA ASP A 263 -7.04 -19.50 45.23
C ASP A 263 -6.76 -18.40 44.21
N GLU A 264 -7.15 -17.16 44.53
CA GLU A 264 -6.79 -15.99 43.74
C GLU A 264 -5.28 -15.78 43.70
N ALA A 265 -4.60 -15.90 44.86
CA ALA A 265 -3.16 -15.74 44.93
C ALA A 265 -2.41 -16.84 44.15
N LYS A 266 -2.87 -18.10 44.24
CA LYS A 266 -2.31 -19.22 43.47
C LYS A 266 -2.50 -19.04 41.97
N ARG A 267 -3.69 -18.62 41.54
CA ARG A 267 -4.00 -18.34 40.12
C ARG A 267 -3.16 -17.19 39.57
N ALA A 268 -2.87 -16.20 40.40
CA ALA A 268 -1.99 -15.08 40.07
C ALA A 268 -0.49 -15.40 40.22
N GLY A 269 -0.13 -16.65 40.55
CA GLY A 269 1.26 -17.11 40.57
C GLY A 269 2.05 -16.81 41.85
N SER A 270 1.38 -16.69 43.00
CA SER A 270 2.05 -16.58 44.31
C SER A 270 2.70 -17.91 44.69
N SER A 271 3.92 -17.83 45.21
CA SER A 271 4.68 -18.97 45.73
C SER A 271 4.56 -19.13 47.25
N SER A 272 4.19 -18.07 47.98
CA SER A 272 4.12 -18.07 49.46
C SER A 272 2.72 -18.23 50.06
N ALA A 273 1.66 -17.97 49.30
CA ALA A 273 0.29 -17.92 49.83
C ALA A 273 -0.15 -19.23 50.51
N GLU A 274 0.18 -20.38 49.91
CA GLU A 274 -0.14 -21.70 50.46
C GLU A 274 0.62 -22.01 51.76
N SER A 275 1.93 -21.73 51.79
CA SER A 275 2.73 -21.92 53.00
C SER A 275 2.25 -21.05 54.16
N THR A 276 1.87 -19.80 53.87
CA THR A 276 1.35 -18.84 54.86
C THR A 276 0.01 -19.32 55.43
N PHE A 277 -0.89 -19.81 54.59
CA PHE A 277 -2.18 -20.34 55.03
C PHE A 277 -2.03 -21.59 55.92
N VAL A 278 -1.16 -22.54 55.52
CA VAL A 278 -0.92 -23.77 56.28
C VAL A 278 -0.27 -23.48 57.64
N GLU A 279 0.64 -22.51 57.73
CA GLU A 279 1.24 -22.12 59.01
C GLU A 279 0.21 -21.55 59.99
N LEU A 280 -0.75 -20.76 59.49
CA LEU A 280 -1.77 -20.12 60.32
C LEU A 280 -2.82 -21.09 60.87
N ILE A 281 -3.08 -22.20 60.19
CA ILE A 281 -4.06 -23.22 60.63
C ILE A 281 -3.43 -24.24 61.57
N LYS A 282 -2.09 -24.39 61.53
CA LYS A 282 -1.36 -25.28 62.44
C LYS A 282 -1.13 -24.68 63.84
N LYS A 283 -1.47 -23.42 64.04
CA LYS A 283 -1.49 -22.76 65.36
C LYS A 283 -2.86 -22.87 66.01
#